data_AF-A0A8K0NHQ8-F1
#
_entry.id   AF-A0A8K0NHQ8-F1
#
_cell.length_a   1.000
_cell.length_b   1.000
_cell.length_c   1.000
_cell.angle_alpha   90.00
_cell.angle_beta   90.00
_cell.angle_gamma   90.00
#
_symmetry.space_group_name_H-M   'P 1'
#
loop_
_entity.id
_entity.type
_entity.pdbx_description
1 polymer ?
#
loop_
_entity_poly.entity_id
_entity_poly.type
_entity_poly.pdbx_seq_one_letter_code
_entity_poly.pdbx_strand_id
1 'polypeptide(L)'
;MSEQSALVLTLVESLPLLPLPLLEEWLDVAARAMHEIHDARLQAPVRKRLWHVLASGEMDVERSAVGVAWWGTHGGRELVLRGQRPQPEAVMSGGLNGGAASSRL
;
A
#
# COMPACT_ATOMS: atom_id res chain seq x y z
N MET A 1 0.19 -9.20 -22.19
CA MET A 1 -0.63 -8.36 -21.30
C MET A 1 -2.00 -9.02 -21.20
N SER A 2 -2.57 -9.11 -19.99
CA SER A 2 -3.96 -9.52 -19.76
C SER A 2 -4.85 -8.29 -19.61
N GLU A 3 -6.17 -8.45 -19.78
CA GLU A 3 -7.17 -7.38 -19.54
C GLU A 3 -7.03 -6.77 -18.15
N GLN A 4 -6.90 -7.60 -17.11
CA GLN A 4 -6.69 -7.15 -15.74
C GLN A 4 -5.42 -6.30 -15.61
N SER A 5 -4.28 -6.78 -16.15
CA SER A 5 -3.02 -6.02 -16.08
C SER A 5 -3.08 -4.69 -16.84
N ALA A 6 -3.83 -4.65 -17.94
CA ALA A 6 -4.05 -3.42 -18.72
C ALA A 6 -4.89 -2.41 -17.92
N LEU A 7 -5.97 -2.86 -17.27
CA LEU A 7 -6.81 -2.02 -16.43
C LEU A 7 -6.03 -1.41 -15.27
N VAL A 8 -5.24 -2.21 -14.55
CA VAL A 8 -4.42 -1.72 -13.44
C VAL A 8 -3.33 -0.77 -13.94
N LEU A 9 -2.73 -1.04 -15.10
CA LEU A 9 -1.77 -0.12 -15.70
C LEU A 9 -2.43 1.23 -16.03
N THR A 10 -3.60 1.23 -16.66
CA THR A 10 -4.36 2.47 -16.93
C THR A 10 -4.70 3.24 -15.65
N LEU A 11 -5.02 2.54 -14.57
CA LEU A 11 -5.23 3.16 -13.26
C LEU A 11 -3.94 3.84 -12.75
N VAL A 12 -2.78 3.21 -12.89
CA VAL A 12 -1.50 3.81 -12.48
C VAL A 12 -1.18 5.05 -13.33
N GLU A 13 -1.41 5.01 -14.64
CA GLU A 13 -1.19 6.15 -15.54
C GLU A 13 -2.07 7.37 -15.21
N SER A 14 -3.25 7.16 -14.60
CA SER A 14 -4.17 8.25 -14.30
C SER A 14 -3.87 8.96 -12.97
N LEU A 15 -3.03 8.38 -12.10
CA LEU A 15 -2.71 8.94 -10.77
C LEU A 15 -2.25 10.41 -10.82
N PRO A 16 -1.36 10.84 -11.75
CA PRO A 16 -0.94 12.24 -11.84
C PRO A 16 -2.08 13.21 -12.20
N LEU A 17 -3.18 12.70 -12.77
CA LEU A 17 -4.31 13.49 -13.27
C LEU A 17 -5.43 13.63 -12.23
N LEU A 18 -5.39 12.89 -11.12
CA LEU A 18 -6.47 12.88 -10.13
C LEU A 18 -6.58 14.21 -9.38
N PRO A 19 -7.74 14.59 -8.84
CA PRO A 19 -7.79 15.65 -7.83
C PRO A 19 -6.90 15.30 -6.63
N LEU A 20 -6.12 16.25 -6.13
CA LEU A 20 -5.18 16.03 -5.02
C LEU A 20 -5.81 15.35 -3.79
N PRO A 21 -7.04 15.68 -3.35
CA PRO A 21 -7.67 15.03 -2.19
C PRO A 21 -7.93 13.53 -2.37
N LEU A 22 -7.97 13.05 -3.61
CA LEU A 22 -8.24 11.65 -3.94
C LEU A 22 -6.96 10.85 -4.14
N LEU A 23 -5.81 11.51 -4.34
CA LEU A 23 -4.58 10.84 -4.76
C LEU A 23 -4.16 9.72 -3.80
N GLU A 24 -4.19 9.97 -2.49
CA GLU A 24 -3.75 8.98 -1.51
C GLU A 24 -4.64 7.72 -1.49
N GLU A 25 -5.95 7.90 -1.53
CA GLU A 25 -6.91 6.79 -1.60
C GLU A 25 -6.68 5.94 -2.85
N TRP A 26 -6.47 6.58 -3.99
CA TRP A 26 -6.28 5.88 -5.25
C TRP A 26 -4.88 5.25 -5.41
N LEU A 27 -3.86 5.77 -4.74
CA LEU A 27 -2.58 5.08 -4.57
C LEU A 27 -2.76 3.74 -3.85
N ASP A 28 -3.60 3.73 -2.81
CA ASP A 28 -3.98 2.51 -2.09
C ASP A 28 -4.71 1.51 -3.00
N VAL A 29 -5.70 1.98 -3.76
CA VAL A 29 -6.45 1.15 -4.71
C VAL A 29 -5.51 0.56 -5.77
N ALA A 30 -4.62 1.36 -6.36
CA ALA A 30 -3.66 0.91 -7.36
C ALA A 30 -2.70 -0.15 -6.81
N ALA A 31 -2.17 0.04 -5.59
CA ALA A 31 -1.27 -0.91 -4.94
C ALA A 31 -1.95 -2.26 -4.64
N ARG A 32 -3.23 -2.24 -4.22
CA ARG A 32 -4.04 -3.44 -3.98
C ARG A 32 -4.40 -4.16 -5.28
N ALA A 33 -4.92 -3.43 -6.27
CA ALA A 33 -5.29 -3.99 -7.57
C ALA A 33 -4.09 -4.65 -8.28
N MET A 34 -2.89 -4.09 -8.11
CA MET A 34 -1.65 -4.71 -8.58
C MET A 34 -1.36 -6.07 -7.90
N HIS A 35 -1.74 -6.27 -6.63
CA HIS A 35 -1.60 -7.55 -5.95
C HIS A 35 -2.64 -8.59 -6.39
N GLU A 36 -3.73 -8.17 -7.00
CA GLU A 36 -4.75 -9.07 -7.55
C GLU A 36 -4.35 -9.66 -8.92
N ILE A 37 -3.27 -9.15 -9.54
CA ILE A 37 -2.75 -9.70 -10.80
C ILE A 37 -2.11 -11.06 -10.54
N HIS A 38 -2.77 -12.13 -11.02
CA HIS A 38 -2.39 -13.52 -10.76
C HIS A 38 -1.03 -13.91 -11.34
N ASP A 39 -0.68 -13.41 -12.54
CA ASP A 39 0.60 -13.71 -13.18
C ASP A 39 1.66 -12.69 -12.73
N ALA A 40 2.64 -13.17 -11.95
CA ALA A 40 3.76 -12.36 -11.47
C ALA A 40 4.57 -11.68 -12.59
N ARG A 41 4.61 -12.28 -13.80
CA ARG A 41 5.28 -11.69 -14.98
C ARG A 41 4.52 -10.47 -15.50
N LEU A 42 3.20 -10.43 -15.31
CA LEU A 42 2.34 -9.29 -15.65
C LEU A 42 2.27 -8.25 -14.53
N GLN A 43 2.44 -8.66 -13.28
CA GLN A 43 2.52 -7.75 -12.13
C GLN A 43 3.79 -6.90 -12.15
N ALA A 44 4.94 -7.49 -12.46
CA ALA A 44 6.23 -6.81 -12.45
C ALA A 44 6.29 -5.49 -13.26
N PRO A 45 5.80 -5.43 -14.52
CA PRO A 45 5.79 -4.17 -15.28
C PRO A 45 4.83 -3.12 -14.67
N VAL A 46 3.69 -3.52 -14.11
CA VAL A 46 2.75 -2.61 -13.42
C VAL A 46 3.41 -2.00 -12.18
N ARG A 47 4.08 -2.83 -11.37
CA ARG A 47 4.86 -2.38 -10.20
C ARG A 47 5.96 -1.41 -10.59
N LYS A 48 6.70 -1.71 -11.66
CA LYS A 48 7.74 -0.82 -12.18
C LYS A 48 7.15 0.53 -12.60
N ARG A 49 5.97 0.53 -13.23
CA ARG A 49 5.32 1.77 -13.64
C ARG A 49 4.84 2.60 -12.46
N LEU A 50 4.23 1.98 -11.45
CA LEU A 50 3.83 2.64 -10.21
C LEU A 50 5.04 3.30 -9.54
N TRP A 51 6.18 2.60 -9.48
CA TRP A 51 7.42 3.18 -8.99
C TRP A 51 7.88 4.38 -9.82
N HIS A 52 7.80 4.28 -11.15
CA HIS A 52 8.15 5.39 -12.03
C HIS A 52 7.28 6.62 -11.74
N VAL A 53 5.96 6.47 -11.65
CA VAL A 53 5.03 7.56 -11.31
C VAL A 53 5.43 8.26 -10.00
N LEU A 54 5.87 7.51 -8.98
CA LEU A 54 6.26 8.05 -7.68
C LEU A 54 7.65 8.70 -7.67
N ALA A 55 8.57 8.28 -8.55
CA ALA A 55 9.99 8.63 -8.46
C ALA A 55 10.52 9.49 -9.63
N SER A 56 9.82 9.58 -10.76
CA SER A 56 10.31 10.19 -12.00
C SER A 56 10.05 11.69 -12.15
N GLY A 57 9.31 12.31 -11.21
CA GLY A 57 8.91 13.72 -11.30
C GLY A 57 7.72 13.97 -12.22
N GLU A 58 6.98 12.94 -12.62
CA GLU A 58 5.68 13.08 -13.31
C GLU A 58 4.61 13.76 -12.45
N MET A 59 4.78 13.71 -11.13
CA MET A 59 3.95 14.43 -10.18
C MET A 59 4.49 15.84 -9.96
N ASP A 60 3.60 16.82 -9.88
CA ASP A 60 3.94 18.14 -9.35
C ASP A 60 4.38 18.06 -7.88
N VAL A 61 4.84 19.19 -7.33
CA VAL A 61 5.39 19.25 -5.96
C VAL A 61 4.38 18.82 -4.90
N GLU A 62 3.11 19.23 -5.01
CA GLU A 62 2.09 18.92 -4.01
C GLU A 62 1.72 17.44 -4.03
N ARG A 63 1.57 16.87 -5.23
CA ARG A 63 1.32 15.43 -5.41
C ARG A 63 2.49 14.59 -4.95
N SER A 64 3.71 15.03 -5.23
CA SER A 64 4.92 14.36 -4.79
C SER A 64 4.99 14.31 -3.27
N ALA A 65 4.58 15.38 -2.57
CA ALA A 65 4.52 15.39 -1.11
C ALA A 65 3.53 14.34 -0.58
N VAL A 66 2.35 14.21 -1.20
CA VAL A 66 1.38 13.14 -0.88
C VAL A 66 1.98 11.77 -1.13
N GLY A 67 2.61 11.55 -2.28
CA GLY A 67 3.25 10.27 -2.63
C GLY A 67 4.36 9.88 -1.65
N VAL A 68 5.19 10.83 -1.22
CA VAL A 68 6.25 10.62 -0.23
C VAL A 68 5.69 10.28 1.14
N ALA A 69 4.68 11.02 1.62
CA ALA A 69 4.03 10.75 2.91
C ALA A 69 3.33 9.38 2.89
N TRP A 70 2.61 9.08 1.81
CA TRP A 70 1.96 7.79 1.62
C TRP A 70 2.98 6.63 1.66
N TRP A 71 4.08 6.76 0.93
CA TRP A 71 5.15 5.75 0.90
C TRP A 71 5.87 5.61 2.24
N GLY A 72 6.20 6.72 2.90
CA GLY A 72 7.06 6.75 4.07
C GLY A 72 6.35 6.48 5.39
N THR A 73 5.20 7.11 5.61
CA THR A 73 4.54 7.14 6.94
C THR A 73 3.15 6.53 6.95
N HIS A 74 2.40 6.54 5.84
CA HIS A 74 1.02 6.02 5.83
C HIS A 74 0.93 4.51 5.46
N GLY A 75 2.07 3.85 5.29
CA GLY A 75 2.15 2.40 5.04
C GLY A 75 2.02 1.98 3.57
N GLY A 76 2.14 2.93 2.64
CA GLY A 76 2.06 2.68 1.20
C GLY A 76 3.19 1.78 0.68
N ARG A 77 4.40 1.90 1.24
CA ARG A 77 5.53 1.02 0.91
C ARG A 77 5.20 -0.44 1.20
N GLU A 78 4.68 -0.74 2.39
CA GLU A 78 4.33 -2.10 2.79
C GLU A 78 3.17 -2.63 1.94
N LEU A 79 2.21 -1.76 1.59
CA LEU A 79 1.13 -2.12 0.67
C LEU A 79 1.66 -2.50 -0.73
N VAL A 80 2.64 -1.78 -1.26
CA VAL A 80 3.27 -2.08 -2.57
C VAL A 80 4.17 -3.31 -2.53
N LEU A 81 4.84 -3.57 -1.40
CA LEU A 81 5.78 -4.70 -1.28
C LEU A 81 5.11 -6.01 -0.85
N ARG A 82 4.03 -5.93 -0.06
CA ARG A 82 3.41 -7.08 0.62
C ARG A 82 1.91 -7.20 0.40
N GLY A 83 1.26 -6.21 -0.23
CA GLY A 83 -0.18 -6.21 -0.47
C GLY A 83 -1.02 -5.93 0.77
N GLN A 84 -0.38 -5.58 1.89
CA GLN A 84 -1.04 -5.34 3.17
C GLN A 84 -0.39 -4.14 3.86
N ARG A 85 -1.22 -3.27 4.45
CA ARG A 85 -0.71 -2.24 5.36
C ARG A 85 -0.24 -2.90 6.67
N PRO A 86 0.75 -2.32 7.38
CA PRO A 86 1.05 -2.77 8.73
C PRO A 86 -0.23 -2.63 9.55
N GLN A 87 -0.74 -3.74 10.08
CA GLN A 87 -1.75 -3.64 11.13
C GLN A 87 -1.05 -2.98 12.33
N PRO A 88 -1.62 -1.93 12.94
CA PRO A 88 -1.14 -1.50 14.24
C PRO A 88 -1.22 -2.73 15.13
N GLU A 89 -0.07 -3.15 15.64
CA GLU A 89 0.01 -4.26 16.59
C GLU A 89 -1.03 -3.95 17.67
N ALA A 90 -2.06 -4.80 17.77
CA ALA A 90 -3.09 -4.61 18.78
C ALA A 90 -2.39 -4.63 20.13
N VAL A 91 -2.16 -3.45 20.71
CA VAL A 91 -1.56 -3.30 22.02
C VAL A 91 -2.53 -3.89 23.04
N MET A 92 -2.37 -5.17 23.32
CA MET A 92 -3.10 -5.91 24.34
C MET A 92 -2.68 -5.38 25.72
N SER A 93 -3.22 -4.22 26.09
CA SER A 93 -3.15 -3.70 27.44
C SER A 93 -4.14 -4.50 28.31
N GLY A 94 -3.74 -5.67 28.76
CA GLY A 94 -4.57 -6.47 29.67
C GLY A 94 -4.11 -7.91 29.78
N GLY A 95 -3.35 -8.22 30.84
CA GLY A 95 -2.91 -9.59 31.12
C GLY A 95 -2.10 -9.69 32.40
N LEU A 96 -2.68 -9.28 33.53
CA LEU A 96 -2.18 -9.60 34.86
C LEU A 96 -2.26 -11.12 35.05
N ASN A 97 -1.18 -11.87 34.83
CA ASN A 97 -1.14 -13.31 35.07
C ASN A 97 -0.27 -13.64 36.29
N GLY A 98 -0.95 -13.96 37.40
CA GLY A 98 -0.70 -15.22 38.12
C GLY A 98 0.31 -15.22 39.27
N GLY A 99 -0.02 -14.57 40.40
CA GLY A 99 0.67 -14.77 41.69
C GLY A 99 -0.19 -15.54 42.70
N ALA A 100 -0.02 -16.87 42.72
CA ALA A 100 -0.25 -17.82 43.83
C ALA A 100 -1.62 -17.85 44.54
N ALA A 101 -2.52 -18.72 44.07
CA ALA A 101 -3.40 -19.48 44.95
C ALA A 101 -2.89 -20.94 45.00
N SER A 102 -2.14 -21.26 46.06
CA SER A 102 -1.71 -22.62 46.37
C SER A 102 -2.92 -23.47 46.75
N SER A 103 -3.14 -24.57 46.02
CA SER A 103 -4.22 -25.54 46.27
C SER A 103 -3.64 -26.92 46.57
N ARG A 104 -3.72 -27.28 47.86
CA ARG A 104 -3.90 -28.61 48.47
C ARG A 104 -3.11 -29.81 47.91
N LEU A 105 -2.15 -30.27 48.72
CA LEU A 105 -2.08 -31.64 49.26
C LEU A 105 -1.65 -31.55 50.73
#